data_AF-A0A4Q5WK98-F1
#
_entry.id   AF-A0A4Q5WK98-F1
#
_cell.length_a   1.000
_cell.length_b   1.000
_cell.length_c   1.000
_cell.angle_alpha   90.00
_cell.angle_beta   90.00
_cell.angle_gamma   90.00
#
_symmetry.space_group_name_H-M   'P 1'
#
loop_
_entity.id
_entity.type
_entity.pdbx_description
1 polymer ?
#
loop_
_entity_poly.entity_id
_entity_poly.type
_entity_poly.pdbx_seq_one_letter_code
_entity_poly.pdbx_strand_id
1 'polypeptide(L)'
;MADTATAPVVTKAGAEAFRKNGLTRDARLPAAADIDLSTFDITDPEYWRRDGYWDYFTRMRKEDPVNYCPDSPYGPYWSVTSYKDIMTVDTSHGVFSSEGGITVVDQDADFQLPMFIAMDPPKHDLQRKTVQSIVGPENLKSFEALIRSRTTGIFDSLDVSQPFDWVDKVSIELTTMM
;
A
#
# COMPACT_ATOMS: atom_id res chain seq x y z
N MET A 1 23.62 -30.90 -25.17
CA MET A 1 22.81 -29.75 -25.58
C MET A 1 22.37 -29.06 -24.31
N ALA A 2 23.05 -27.98 -23.93
CA ALA A 2 22.74 -27.22 -22.73
C ALA A 2 21.61 -26.26 -23.08
N ASP A 3 20.49 -26.43 -22.40
CA ASP A 3 19.30 -25.61 -22.51
C ASP A 3 19.60 -24.26 -21.85
N THR A 4 19.89 -23.24 -22.67
CA THR A 4 20.08 -21.86 -22.21
C THR A 4 18.70 -21.29 -21.90
N ALA A 5 18.25 -21.49 -20.66
CA ALA A 5 17.13 -20.75 -20.09
C ALA A 5 17.47 -19.25 -20.21
N THR A 6 16.70 -18.56 -21.05
CA THR A 6 16.82 -17.13 -21.24
C THR A 6 16.29 -16.47 -19.98
N ALA A 7 17.14 -15.79 -19.22
CA ALA A 7 16.71 -15.01 -18.07
C ALA A 7 15.70 -13.94 -18.53
N PRO A 8 14.59 -13.74 -17.81
CA PRO A 8 13.60 -12.74 -18.19
C PRO A 8 14.25 -11.35 -18.17
N VAL A 9 14.02 -10.59 -19.23
CA VAL A 9 14.46 -9.19 -19.34
C VAL A 9 13.64 -8.38 -18.34
N VAL A 10 14.28 -7.93 -17.26
CA VAL A 10 13.68 -6.96 -16.34
C VAL A 10 13.65 -5.61 -17.06
N THR A 11 12.51 -5.29 -17.67
CA THR A 11 12.28 -3.95 -18.20
C THR A 11 12.10 -3.01 -17.00
N LYS A 12 12.98 -2.02 -16.87
CA LYS A 12 12.75 -0.88 -15.95
C LYS A 12 11.49 -0.17 -16.38
N ALA A 13 10.39 -0.59 -15.77
CA ALA A 13 9.07 -0.03 -15.90
C ALA A 13 9.11 1.47 -15.55
N GLY A 14 9.17 2.33 -16.57
CA GLY A 14 8.98 3.77 -16.39
C GLY A 14 7.55 4.10 -15.94
N ALA A 15 7.21 5.37 -15.82
CA ALA A 15 5.86 5.83 -15.44
C ALA A 15 4.73 5.26 -16.34
N GLU A 16 5.06 4.77 -17.53
CA GLU A 16 4.14 4.12 -18.47
C GLU A 16 3.77 2.69 -18.06
N ALA A 17 4.59 2.00 -17.27
CA ALA A 17 4.30 0.65 -16.81
C ALA A 17 3.07 0.59 -15.92
N PHE A 18 2.86 1.63 -15.09
CA PHE A 18 1.67 1.81 -14.24
C PHE A 18 0.34 1.88 -15.01
N ARG A 19 0.37 1.95 -16.35
CA ARG A 19 -0.80 2.19 -17.18
C ARG A 19 -1.05 1.11 -18.23
N LYS A 20 -0.50 -0.09 -18.09
CA LYS A 20 -0.87 -1.20 -18.99
C LYS A 20 -2.39 -1.36 -18.94
N ASN A 21 -3.06 -1.08 -20.07
CA ASN A 21 -4.53 -1.07 -20.21
C ASN A 21 -5.29 -0.13 -19.23
N GLY A 22 -4.59 0.85 -18.63
CA GLY A 22 -5.16 1.78 -17.65
C GLY A 22 -5.89 2.97 -18.27
N LEU A 23 -6.75 3.60 -17.48
CA LEU A 23 -7.51 4.79 -17.82
C LEU A 23 -6.59 5.99 -18.04
N THR A 24 -6.95 6.81 -19.02
CA THR A 24 -6.30 8.12 -19.17
C THR A 24 -6.81 9.07 -18.09
N ARG A 25 -6.00 10.09 -17.78
CA ARG A 25 -6.28 11.07 -16.70
C ARG A 25 -7.63 11.79 -16.84
N ASP A 26 -8.14 11.92 -18.06
CA ASP A 26 -9.40 12.61 -18.38
C ASP A 26 -10.54 11.64 -18.75
N ALA A 27 -10.26 10.33 -18.89
CA ALA A 27 -11.28 9.33 -19.20
C ALA A 27 -12.31 9.25 -18.07
N ARG A 28 -13.60 9.09 -18.38
CA ARG A 28 -14.63 8.82 -17.37
C ARG A 28 -14.45 7.41 -16.79
N LEU A 29 -14.58 7.26 -15.47
CA LEU A 29 -14.62 5.94 -14.84
C LEU A 29 -15.86 5.16 -15.33
N PRO A 30 -15.72 3.92 -15.83
CA PRO A 30 -16.86 3.10 -16.23
C PRO A 30 -17.75 2.79 -15.01
N ALA A 31 -19.07 2.67 -15.13
CA ALA A 31 -19.86 2.34 -13.95
C ALA A 31 -19.46 0.95 -13.41
N ALA A 32 -19.46 0.78 -12.08
CA ALA A 32 -19.06 -0.51 -11.47
C ALA A 32 -19.93 -1.68 -11.94
N ALA A 33 -21.17 -1.46 -12.38
CA ALA A 33 -22.05 -2.48 -12.94
C ALA A 33 -21.65 -2.92 -14.37
N ASP A 34 -20.91 -2.08 -15.10
CA ASP A 34 -20.60 -2.29 -16.52
C ASP A 34 -19.24 -2.97 -16.75
N ILE A 35 -18.42 -3.09 -15.71
CA ILE A 35 -17.10 -3.73 -15.80
C ILE A 35 -17.20 -5.27 -15.74
N ASP A 36 -16.28 -5.96 -16.38
CA ASP A 36 -16.09 -7.40 -16.18
C ASP A 36 -15.15 -7.64 -15.00
N LEU A 37 -15.66 -8.21 -13.91
CA LEU A 37 -14.84 -8.49 -12.71
C LEU A 37 -13.73 -9.50 -13.00
N SER A 38 -13.87 -10.38 -14.00
CA SER A 38 -12.85 -11.40 -14.31
C SER A 38 -11.56 -10.83 -14.90
N THR A 39 -11.58 -9.57 -15.33
CA THR A 39 -10.43 -8.85 -15.88
C THR A 39 -10.24 -7.48 -15.23
N PHE A 40 -10.90 -7.22 -14.10
CA PHE A 40 -10.89 -5.90 -13.49
C PHE A 40 -9.61 -5.67 -12.69
N ASP A 41 -8.88 -4.61 -13.04
CA ASP A 41 -7.68 -4.17 -12.35
C ASP A 41 -7.99 -2.94 -11.48
N ILE A 42 -8.08 -3.14 -10.17
CA ILE A 42 -8.29 -2.06 -9.19
C ILE A 42 -7.00 -1.28 -8.92
N THR A 43 -5.83 -1.75 -9.38
CA THR A 43 -4.54 -1.08 -9.15
C THR A 43 -4.32 0.11 -10.07
N ASP A 44 -5.18 0.33 -11.05
CA ASP A 44 -5.14 1.52 -11.89
C ASP A 44 -5.28 2.80 -11.02
N PRO A 45 -4.26 3.69 -11.04
CA PRO A 45 -4.19 4.85 -10.15
C PRO A 45 -5.34 5.83 -10.34
N GLU A 46 -6.04 5.83 -11.47
CA GLU A 46 -7.14 6.77 -11.71
C GLU A 46 -8.39 6.46 -10.87
N TYR A 47 -8.59 5.21 -10.42
CA TYR A 47 -9.63 4.91 -9.43
C TYR A 47 -9.33 5.57 -8.09
N TRP A 48 -8.06 5.56 -7.66
CA TRP A 48 -7.59 6.09 -6.37
C TRP A 48 -7.50 7.61 -6.36
N ARG A 49 -6.87 8.20 -7.39
CA ARG A 49 -6.69 9.66 -7.52
C ARG A 49 -8.01 10.42 -7.47
N ARG A 50 -9.10 9.78 -7.88
CA ARG A 50 -10.44 10.36 -7.99
C ARG A 50 -11.40 9.92 -6.88
N ASP A 51 -10.92 9.15 -5.91
CA ASP A 51 -11.75 8.56 -4.86
C ASP A 51 -12.94 7.74 -5.42
N GLY A 52 -12.74 7.11 -6.57
CA GLY A 52 -13.80 6.44 -7.34
C GLY A 52 -13.96 4.94 -7.08
N TYR A 53 -13.11 4.34 -6.24
CA TYR A 53 -13.03 2.89 -6.05
C TYR A 53 -14.19 2.27 -5.24
N TRP A 54 -14.98 3.06 -4.53
CA TRP A 54 -15.97 2.59 -3.55
C TRP A 54 -17.05 1.66 -4.13
N ASP A 55 -17.60 2.00 -5.29
CA ASP A 55 -18.66 1.21 -5.92
C ASP A 55 -18.12 -0.14 -6.42
N TYR A 56 -16.88 -0.18 -6.90
CA TYR A 56 -16.21 -1.41 -7.35
C TYR A 56 -15.97 -2.36 -6.18
N PHE A 57 -15.41 -1.87 -5.06
CA PHE A 57 -15.26 -2.68 -3.86
C PHE A 57 -16.62 -3.14 -3.30
N THR A 58 -17.67 -2.32 -3.43
CA THR A 58 -19.03 -2.72 -3.04
C THR A 58 -19.53 -3.89 -3.88
N ARG A 59 -19.30 -3.85 -5.19
CA ARG A 59 -19.64 -4.94 -6.11
C ARG A 59 -18.80 -6.18 -5.84
N MET A 60 -17.48 -6.06 -5.74
CA MET A 60 -16.56 -7.18 -5.47
C MET A 60 -16.96 -7.88 -4.18
N ARG A 61 -17.18 -7.17 -3.06
CA ARG A 61 -17.64 -7.78 -1.81
C ARG A 61 -18.93 -8.57 -1.93
N LYS A 62 -19.82 -8.17 -2.85
CA LYS A 62 -21.15 -8.79 -3.04
C LYS A 62 -21.10 -9.99 -3.99
N GLU A 63 -20.32 -9.88 -5.06
CA GLU A 63 -20.38 -10.80 -6.20
C GLU A 63 -19.16 -11.72 -6.29
N ASP A 64 -17.97 -11.20 -5.97
CA ASP A 64 -16.70 -11.91 -6.09
C ASP A 64 -15.68 -11.38 -5.05
N PRO A 65 -15.82 -11.72 -3.76
CA PRO A 65 -15.08 -11.08 -2.67
C PRO A 65 -13.59 -11.44 -2.65
N VAL A 66 -13.23 -12.55 -3.33
CA VAL A 66 -11.86 -13.02 -3.55
C VAL A 66 -11.68 -13.11 -5.07
N ASN A 67 -11.39 -11.95 -5.68
CA ASN A 67 -11.42 -11.77 -7.12
C ASN A 67 -10.02 -11.89 -7.73
N TYR A 68 -9.88 -12.68 -8.79
CA TYR A 68 -8.61 -12.84 -9.51
C TYR A 68 -8.52 -11.86 -10.67
N CYS A 69 -7.46 -11.06 -10.69
CA CYS A 69 -7.09 -10.22 -11.82
C CYS A 69 -5.95 -10.92 -12.60
N PRO A 70 -6.19 -11.43 -13.81
CA PRO A 70 -5.21 -12.20 -14.57
C PRO A 70 -4.15 -11.34 -15.27
N ASP A 71 -4.43 -10.06 -15.51
CA ASP A 71 -3.53 -9.16 -16.23
C ASP A 71 -3.55 -7.75 -15.63
N SER A 72 -2.42 -7.34 -15.07
CA SER A 72 -2.18 -5.99 -14.54
C SER A 72 -0.76 -5.53 -14.89
N PRO A 73 -0.44 -4.23 -14.72
CA PRO A 73 0.93 -3.73 -14.70
C PRO A 73 1.93 -4.54 -13.87
N TYR A 74 1.47 -5.24 -12.84
CA TYR A 74 2.28 -5.95 -11.86
C TYR A 74 2.13 -7.48 -11.96
N GLY A 75 1.53 -7.96 -13.05
CA GLY A 75 1.21 -9.38 -13.21
C GLY A 75 -0.12 -9.76 -12.53
N PRO A 76 -0.45 -11.06 -12.51
CA PRO A 76 -1.71 -11.52 -11.95
C PRO A 76 -1.73 -11.42 -10.42
N TYR A 77 -2.87 -11.06 -9.84
CA TYR A 77 -3.03 -10.96 -8.39
C TYR A 77 -4.46 -11.27 -7.93
N TRP A 78 -4.63 -11.50 -6.63
CA TRP A 78 -5.93 -11.67 -5.99
C TRP A 78 -6.29 -10.43 -5.18
N SER A 79 -7.50 -9.92 -5.38
CA SER A 79 -8.11 -8.90 -4.52
C SER A 79 -8.94 -9.59 -3.44
N VAL A 80 -8.56 -9.39 -2.18
CA VAL A 80 -9.34 -9.87 -1.01
C VAL A 80 -10.07 -8.68 -0.42
N THR A 81 -11.39 -8.63 -0.57
CA THR A 81 -12.18 -7.39 -0.35
C THR A 81 -13.12 -7.45 0.84
N SER A 82 -13.28 -8.62 1.46
CA SER A 82 -14.12 -8.81 2.65
C SER A 82 -13.28 -8.77 3.93
N TYR A 83 -13.82 -8.17 4.99
CA TYR A 83 -13.11 -8.07 6.28
C TYR A 83 -12.66 -9.44 6.81
N LYS A 84 -13.53 -10.46 6.74
CA LYS A 84 -13.23 -11.79 7.30
C LYS A 84 -12.12 -12.50 6.52
N ASP A 85 -12.10 -12.33 5.20
CA ASP A 85 -11.09 -12.95 4.36
C ASP A 85 -9.75 -12.21 4.52
N ILE A 86 -9.77 -10.88 4.61
CA ILE A 86 -8.57 -10.07 4.93
C ILE A 86 -7.96 -10.54 6.26
N MET A 87 -8.77 -10.66 7.32
CA MET A 87 -8.29 -11.17 8.62
C MET A 87 -7.74 -12.59 8.51
N THR A 88 -8.37 -13.45 7.70
CA THR A 88 -7.89 -14.82 7.50
C THR A 88 -6.51 -14.81 6.85
N VAL A 89 -6.31 -14.01 5.80
CA VAL A 89 -5.01 -13.84 5.13
C VAL A 89 -3.96 -13.29 6.09
N ASP A 90 -4.26 -12.18 6.75
CA ASP A 90 -3.33 -11.44 7.62
C ASP A 90 -2.86 -12.28 8.83
N THR A 91 -3.75 -13.09 9.40
CA THR A 91 -3.42 -13.97 10.54
C THR A 91 -2.83 -15.33 10.14
N SER A 92 -2.92 -15.72 8.86
CA SER A 92 -2.42 -17.01 8.34
C SER A 92 -1.07 -16.86 7.65
N HIS A 93 -0.14 -16.13 8.28
CA HIS A 93 1.18 -15.81 7.72
C HIS A 93 2.05 -17.02 7.37
N GLY A 94 1.76 -18.21 7.91
CA GLY A 94 2.41 -19.47 7.50
C GLY A 94 1.95 -20.00 6.13
N VAL A 95 0.86 -19.44 5.57
CA VAL A 95 0.32 -19.73 4.24
C VAL A 95 0.52 -18.53 3.32
N PHE A 96 0.28 -17.32 3.81
CA PHE A 96 0.45 -16.06 3.08
C PHE A 96 1.72 -15.35 3.57
N SER A 97 2.83 -15.65 2.92
CA SER A 97 4.15 -15.10 3.25
C SER A 97 4.23 -13.60 2.97
N SER A 98 4.96 -12.88 3.82
CA SER A 98 5.38 -11.49 3.56
C SER A 98 6.84 -11.40 3.07
N GLU A 99 7.54 -12.54 2.98
CA GLU A 99 8.89 -12.59 2.44
C GLU A 99 8.90 -12.29 0.94
N GLY A 100 9.78 -11.37 0.52
CA GLY A 100 9.94 -10.98 -0.88
C GLY A 100 9.03 -9.83 -1.34
N GLY A 101 7.99 -9.47 -0.58
CA GLY A 101 7.15 -8.30 -0.92
C GLY A 101 5.94 -8.11 -0.01
N ILE A 102 5.60 -6.85 0.24
CA ILE A 102 4.40 -6.43 1.01
C ILE A 102 3.50 -5.47 0.22
N THR A 103 3.79 -5.31 -1.07
CA THR A 103 3.08 -4.45 -2.01
C THR A 103 2.75 -5.26 -3.25
N VAL A 104 1.75 -4.83 -4.02
CA VAL A 104 1.44 -5.43 -5.33
C VAL A 104 2.58 -5.23 -6.34
N VAL A 105 3.44 -4.23 -6.12
CA VAL A 105 4.62 -3.95 -6.93
C VAL A 105 5.77 -4.83 -6.47
N ASP A 106 6.36 -5.58 -7.40
CA ASP A 106 7.59 -6.32 -7.15
C ASP A 106 8.76 -5.38 -6.86
N GLN A 107 9.56 -5.72 -5.86
CA GLN A 107 10.79 -4.99 -5.56
C GLN A 107 11.87 -5.32 -6.60
N ASP A 108 12.70 -4.33 -6.94
CA ASP A 108 13.87 -4.56 -7.80
C ASP A 108 14.80 -5.59 -7.13
N ALA A 109 15.19 -6.62 -7.88
CA ALA A 109 16.06 -7.69 -7.39
C ALA A 109 17.42 -7.14 -6.90
N ASP A 110 17.87 -6.01 -7.47
CA ASP A 110 19.12 -5.36 -7.10
C ASP A 110 18.97 -4.40 -5.89
N PHE A 111 17.74 -4.16 -5.42
CA PHE A 111 17.45 -3.23 -4.33
C PHE A 111 16.45 -3.80 -3.31
N GLN A 112 16.91 -4.78 -2.54
CA GLN A 112 16.16 -5.35 -1.41
C GLN A 112 16.63 -4.68 -0.11
N LEU A 113 15.83 -3.74 0.42
CA LEU A 113 16.07 -3.17 1.75
C LEU A 113 15.53 -4.13 2.82
N PRO A 114 16.39 -4.72 3.68
CA PRO A 114 15.93 -5.67 4.67
C PRO A 114 15.16 -4.96 5.78
N MET A 115 13.83 -4.98 5.70
CA MET A 115 12.91 -4.49 6.72
C MET A 115 12.13 -5.66 7.31
N PHE A 116 11.97 -5.73 8.63
CA PHE A 116 11.32 -6.88 9.26
C PHE A 116 9.88 -7.10 8.78
N ILE A 117 9.19 -6.06 8.28
CA ILE A 117 7.84 -6.17 7.72
C ILE A 117 7.75 -7.08 6.49
N ALA A 118 8.85 -7.20 5.72
CA ALA A 118 8.94 -8.05 4.52
C ALA A 118 9.73 -9.34 4.83
N MET A 119 9.53 -9.89 6.03
CA MET A 119 10.15 -11.13 6.50
C MET A 119 9.11 -12.00 7.19
N ASP A 120 9.32 -13.31 7.14
CA ASP A 120 8.56 -14.27 7.92
C ASP A 120 9.29 -14.68 9.22
N PRO A 121 8.58 -15.30 10.18
CA PRO A 121 9.21 -15.98 11.31
C PRO A 121 10.25 -17.03 10.86
N PRO A 122 11.35 -17.21 11.62
CA PRO A 122 11.61 -16.62 12.94
C PRO A 122 12.33 -15.26 12.89
N LYS A 123 12.79 -14.81 11.72
CA LYS A 123 13.62 -13.59 11.60
C LYS A 123 12.80 -12.34 11.90
N HIS A 124 11.56 -12.28 11.42
CA HIS A 124 10.60 -11.22 11.75
C HIS A 124 10.48 -11.03 13.27
N ASP A 125 10.23 -12.13 14.00
CA ASP A 125 9.94 -12.08 15.44
C ASP A 125 11.11 -11.53 16.24
N LEU A 126 12.33 -11.95 15.90
CA LEU A 126 13.54 -11.48 16.55
C LEU A 126 13.75 -9.98 16.35
N GLN A 127 13.61 -9.48 15.11
CA GLN A 127 13.80 -8.05 14.84
C GLN A 127 12.69 -7.19 15.44
N ARG A 128 11.43 -7.62 15.30
CA ARG A 128 10.28 -6.91 15.87
C ARG A 128 10.40 -6.82 17.39
N LYS A 129 10.80 -7.90 18.06
CA LYS A 129 11.01 -7.92 19.52
C LYS A 129 12.06 -6.91 19.98
N THR A 130 13.12 -6.69 19.21
CA THR A 130 14.17 -5.73 19.54
C THR A 130 13.66 -4.28 19.57
N VAL A 131 12.71 -3.92 18.71
CA VAL A 131 12.20 -2.55 18.59
C VAL A 131 10.86 -2.33 19.30
N GLN A 132 10.15 -3.41 19.69
CA GLN A 132 8.79 -3.34 20.24
C GLN A 132 8.67 -2.43 21.48
N SER A 133 9.74 -2.25 22.25
CA SER A 133 9.73 -1.39 23.44
C SER A 133 9.42 0.07 23.10
N ILE A 134 9.73 0.56 21.89
CA ILE A 134 9.49 1.96 21.51
C ILE A 134 8.01 2.36 21.58
N VAL A 135 7.10 1.40 21.36
CA VAL A 135 5.65 1.59 21.46
C VAL A 135 5.07 1.11 22.79
N GLY A 136 5.91 0.84 23.79
CA GLY A 136 5.47 0.47 25.13
C GLY A 136 4.83 1.65 25.89
N PRO A 137 3.92 1.40 26.86
CA PRO A 137 3.15 2.45 27.52
C PRO A 137 4.00 3.59 28.13
N GLU A 138 5.10 3.25 28.82
CA GLU A 138 5.98 4.26 29.43
C GLU A 138 6.73 5.10 28.41
N ASN A 139 7.14 4.52 27.28
CA ASN A 139 7.77 5.26 26.19
C ASN A 139 6.77 6.16 25.46
N LEU A 140 5.55 5.69 25.20
CA LEU A 140 4.49 6.53 24.64
C LEU A 140 4.17 7.71 25.55
N LYS A 141 4.14 7.49 26.88
CA LYS A 141 3.96 8.56 27.87
C LYS A 141 5.12 9.54 27.89
N SER A 142 6.36 9.08 27.73
CA SER A 142 7.53 9.96 27.67
C SER A 142 7.55 10.84 26.41
N PHE A 143 6.97 10.38 25.31
CA PHE A 143 6.80 11.18 24.09
C PHE A 143 5.70 12.24 24.19
N GLU A 144 4.74 12.10 25.11
CA GLU A 144 3.57 12.98 25.19
C GLU A 144 3.95 14.46 25.25
N ALA A 145 4.88 14.83 26.14
CA ALA A 145 5.29 16.22 26.32
C ALA A 145 5.95 16.81 25.06
N LEU A 146 6.75 16.00 24.36
CA LEU A 146 7.45 16.40 23.14
C LEU A 146 6.48 16.52 21.95
N ILE A 147 5.59 15.55 21.77
CA ILE A 147 4.53 15.59 20.75
C ILE A 147 3.66 16.83 20.97
N ARG A 148 3.21 17.04 22.22
CA ARG A 148 2.36 18.17 22.60
C ARG A 148 3.05 19.51 22.30
N SER A 149 4.31 19.69 22.71
CA SER A 149 5.01 20.95 22.48
C SER A 149 5.22 21.25 20.99
N ARG A 150 5.60 20.25 20.18
CA ARG A 150 5.76 20.39 18.73
C ARG A 150 4.43 20.68 18.04
N THR A 151 3.37 20.00 18.45
CA THR A 151 2.02 20.19 17.90
C THR A 151 1.49 21.59 18.21
N THR A 152 1.61 22.03 19.46
CA THR A 152 1.26 23.41 19.85
C THR A 152 2.08 24.42 19.08
N GLY A 153 3.40 24.23 18.96
CA GLY A 153 4.27 25.14 18.20
C GLY A 153 3.88 25.26 16.73
N ILE A 154 3.50 24.16 16.07
CA ILE A 154 3.00 24.20 14.70
C ILE A 154 1.71 25.02 14.64
N PHE A 155 0.70 24.70 15.48
CA PHE A 155 -0.58 25.41 15.44
C PHE A 155 -0.47 26.90 15.80
N ASP A 156 0.38 27.26 16.76
CA ASP A 156 0.64 28.66 17.13
C ASP A 156 1.32 29.45 15.99
N SER A 157 2.02 28.77 15.08
CA SER A 157 2.71 29.39 13.94
C SER A 157 1.82 29.56 12.69
N LEU A 158 0.64 28.93 12.65
CA LEU A 158 -0.23 28.97 11.47
C LEU A 158 -0.88 30.35 11.31
N ASP A 159 -0.72 30.94 10.14
CA ASP A 159 -1.50 32.10 9.73
C ASP A 159 -2.91 31.67 9.30
N VAL A 160 -3.84 31.71 10.23
CA VAL A 160 -5.24 31.33 10.00
C VAL A 160 -6.07 32.43 9.32
N SER A 161 -5.47 33.58 8.98
CA SER A 161 -6.17 34.65 8.28
C SER A 161 -6.34 34.37 6.78
N GLN A 162 -5.62 33.39 6.24
CA GLN A 162 -5.67 32.98 4.84
C GLN A 162 -5.64 31.45 4.69
N PRO A 163 -6.16 30.90 3.57
CA PRO A 163 -5.99 29.48 3.27
C PRO A 163 -4.51 29.11 3.17
N PHE A 164 -4.15 27.97 3.74
CA PHE A 164 -2.82 27.37 3.63
C PHE A 164 -2.93 25.89 3.28
N ASP A 165 -1.84 25.30 2.80
CA ASP A 165 -1.76 23.86 2.53
C ASP A 165 -1.56 23.09 3.85
N TRP A 166 -2.59 22.35 4.26
CA TRP A 166 -2.56 21.55 5.48
C TRP A 166 -1.56 20.40 5.41
N VAL A 167 -1.38 19.80 4.23
CA VAL A 167 -0.46 18.68 4.06
C VAL A 167 0.97 19.18 4.29
N ASP A 168 1.32 20.30 3.67
CA ASP A 168 2.62 20.97 3.84
C ASP A 168 2.82 21.44 5.29
N LYS A 169 1.92 22.29 5.81
CA LYS A 169 2.14 23.01 7.07
C LYS A 169 1.86 22.22 8.33
N VAL A 170 1.11 21.12 8.26
CA VAL A 170 0.70 20.35 9.44
C VAL A 170 1.12 18.89 9.31
N SER A 171 0.69 18.19 8.25
CA SER A 171 0.90 16.74 8.15
C SER A 171 2.38 16.36 8.00
N ILE A 172 3.11 16.98 7.07
CA ILE A 172 4.54 16.71 6.85
C ILE A 172 5.36 17.14 8.06
N GLU A 173 5.12 18.35 8.56
CA GLU A 173 5.84 18.89 9.72
C GLU A 173 5.68 18.01 10.96
N LEU A 174 4.45 17.64 11.36
CA LEU A 174 4.23 16.77 12.51
C LEU A 174 4.88 15.38 12.35
N THR A 175 4.87 14.84 11.13
CA THR A 175 5.43 13.51 10.85
C THR A 175 6.95 13.50 10.91
N THR A 176 7.60 14.55 10.40
CA THR A 176 9.06 14.64 10.29
C THR A 176 9.73 15.15 11.56
N MET A 177 9.01 15.87 12.40
CA MET A 177 9.58 16.40 13.63
C MET A 177 9.79 15.34 14.70
N MET A 178 9.20 14.14 14.62
CA MET A 178 9.24 13.10 15.66
C MET A 178 10.64 12.57 15.98
#